data_AF-A0A960XG86-F1
#
_entry.id   AF-A0A960XG86-F1
#
_cell.length_a   1.000
_cell.length_b   1.000
_cell.length_c   1.000
_cell.angle_alpha   90.00
_cell.angle_beta   90.00
_cell.angle_gamma   90.00
#
_symmetry.space_group_name_H-M   'P 1'
#
loop_
_entity.id
_entity.type
_entity.pdbx_description
1 polymer ?
#
loop_
_entity_poly.entity_id
_entity_poly.type
_entity_poly.pdbx_seq_one_letter_code
_entity_poly.pdbx_strand_id
1 'polypeptide(L)'
;WRDQAYYESDPWRGTWAEEGGGVLVNQAVHQLDLLLWFMGDVDELVGMWGNLNHPYIEVEDTAVASLRFKNGAMGHILVSNSFNPALFGKVSVLGHTGAKVGVQTDGGQMFIPGMAAISEPPLNDYWTVPGEEHLLGQFRAEDTQRFKSIKPEEHYHQLQIDDFIDAIINDREPCTTGLEGRNAVELFTAIYRSGRDKKAIQFPLKPETDCDDFDGRLKG
;
A
#
# COMPACT_ATOMS: atom_id res chain seq x y z
N TRP A 1 9.17 -10.98 -2.70
CA TRP A 1 10.34 -11.07 -3.59
C TRP A 1 9.92 -10.66 -4.97
N ARG A 2 10.62 -9.70 -5.56
CA ARG A 2 10.58 -9.45 -6.99
C ARG A 2 11.96 -9.85 -7.51
N ASP A 3 12.02 -10.79 -8.43
CA ASP A 3 13.32 -11.26 -8.93
C ASP A 3 13.93 -10.26 -9.91
N GLN A 4 15.19 -10.50 -10.27
CA GLN A 4 15.91 -9.65 -11.21
C GLN A 4 15.22 -9.60 -12.57
N ALA A 5 14.64 -10.72 -13.03
CA ALA A 5 13.92 -10.80 -14.28
C ALA A 5 12.69 -9.85 -14.33
N TYR A 6 11.97 -9.68 -13.23
CA TYR A 6 10.90 -8.68 -13.13
C TYR A 6 11.43 -7.26 -13.36
N TYR A 7 12.53 -6.87 -12.72
CA TYR A 7 13.09 -5.51 -12.89
C TYR A 7 13.74 -5.32 -14.26
N GLU A 8 14.32 -6.36 -14.85
CA GLU A 8 14.88 -6.31 -16.21
C GLU A 8 13.81 -6.38 -17.31
N SER A 9 12.55 -6.64 -16.96
CA SER A 9 11.47 -6.81 -17.95
C SER A 9 11.10 -5.51 -18.69
N ASP A 10 11.40 -4.34 -18.11
CA ASP A 10 11.11 -3.04 -18.69
C ASP A 10 12.09 -1.98 -18.12
N PRO A 11 12.76 -1.14 -18.93
CA PRO A 11 13.84 -0.27 -18.47
C PRO A 11 13.49 0.72 -17.35
N TRP A 12 12.22 1.10 -17.22
CA TRP A 12 11.79 2.06 -16.20
C TRP A 12 11.81 1.49 -14.79
N ARG A 13 11.71 0.16 -14.65
CA ARG A 13 11.60 -0.50 -13.35
C ARG A 13 12.92 -0.41 -12.58
N GLY A 14 12.80 -0.22 -11.28
CA GLY A 14 13.90 -0.12 -10.34
C GLY A 14 14.62 1.24 -10.35
N THR A 15 14.11 2.26 -11.03
CA THR A 15 14.81 3.55 -11.20
C THR A 15 14.10 4.70 -10.48
N TRP A 16 14.87 5.66 -9.96
CA TRP A 16 14.26 6.85 -9.34
C TRP A 16 13.55 7.74 -10.35
N ALA A 17 14.12 7.86 -11.55
CA ALA A 17 13.66 8.81 -12.56
C ALA A 17 12.36 8.38 -13.23
N GLU A 18 12.17 7.08 -13.46
CA GLU A 18 11.05 6.58 -14.27
C GLU A 18 10.01 5.83 -13.41
N GLU A 19 10.42 5.00 -12.44
CA GLU A 19 9.49 4.34 -11.50
C GLU A 19 9.09 5.25 -10.34
N GLY A 20 9.92 6.25 -9.99
CA GLY A 20 9.65 7.22 -8.92
C GLY A 20 9.95 6.73 -7.51
N GLY A 21 10.12 5.42 -7.33
CA GLY A 21 10.44 4.77 -6.06
C GLY A 21 10.19 3.26 -6.16
N GLY A 22 10.57 2.51 -5.13
CA GLY A 22 10.47 1.06 -5.15
C GLY A 22 9.24 0.58 -4.39
N VAL A 23 9.47 -0.14 -3.29
CA VAL A 23 8.40 -0.81 -2.54
C VAL A 23 7.32 0.17 -2.05
N LEU A 24 7.67 1.39 -1.66
CA LEU A 24 6.71 2.36 -1.14
C LEU A 24 5.78 2.89 -2.24
N VAL A 25 6.31 3.08 -3.45
CA VAL A 25 5.59 3.75 -4.55
C VAL A 25 4.83 2.74 -5.41
N ASN A 26 5.43 1.61 -5.75
CA ASN A 26 4.91 0.75 -6.82
C ASN A 26 4.41 -0.62 -6.33
N GLN A 27 4.76 -1.06 -5.12
CA GLN A 27 4.31 -2.37 -4.63
C GLN A 27 3.40 -2.31 -3.41
N ALA A 28 3.65 -1.41 -2.46
CA ALA A 28 2.89 -1.33 -1.21
C ALA A 28 1.86 -0.18 -1.18
N VAL A 29 1.74 0.60 -2.26
CA VAL A 29 0.89 1.81 -2.28
C VAL A 29 -0.57 1.49 -1.97
N HIS A 30 -1.09 0.33 -2.38
CA HIS A 30 -2.44 -0.10 -2.07
C HIS A 30 -2.64 -0.41 -0.57
N GLN A 31 -1.63 -0.97 0.11
CA GLN A 31 -1.69 -1.19 1.55
C GLN A 31 -1.56 0.11 2.34
N LEU A 32 -0.77 1.07 1.82
CA LEU A 32 -0.69 2.43 2.39
C LEU A 32 -2.03 3.15 2.26
N ASP A 33 -2.65 3.08 1.09
CA ASP A 33 -3.97 3.65 0.82
C ASP A 33 -5.06 3.02 1.70
N LEU A 34 -5.11 1.69 1.81
CA LEU A 34 -6.05 0.99 2.69
C LEU A 34 -5.85 1.35 4.17
N LEU A 35 -4.60 1.50 4.62
CA LEU A 35 -4.32 1.96 5.99
C LEU A 35 -4.92 3.34 6.23
N LEU A 36 -4.75 4.27 5.29
CA LEU A 36 -5.33 5.61 5.36
C LEU A 36 -6.87 5.56 5.28
N TRP A 37 -7.43 4.70 4.45
CA TRP A 37 -8.88 4.52 4.34
C TRP A 37 -9.50 4.04 5.66
N PHE A 38 -8.85 3.10 6.36
CA PHE A 38 -9.33 2.62 7.66
C PHE A 38 -9.13 3.62 8.81
N MET A 39 -8.02 4.34 8.82
CA MET A 39 -7.56 5.09 10.01
C MET A 39 -7.69 6.61 9.89
N GLY A 40 -7.85 7.12 8.67
CA GLY A 40 -7.90 8.54 8.34
C GLY A 40 -6.53 9.23 8.34
N ASP A 41 -6.55 10.53 8.56
CA ASP A 41 -5.38 11.41 8.46
C ASP A 41 -4.26 11.06 9.45
N VAL A 42 -3.03 11.11 8.93
CA VAL A 42 -1.80 11.04 9.72
C VAL A 42 -1.49 12.42 10.33
N ASP A 43 -0.93 12.43 11.54
CA ASP A 43 -0.48 13.61 12.28
C ASP A 43 1.05 13.74 12.19
N GLU A 44 1.76 12.66 12.50
CA GLU A 44 3.22 12.60 12.43
C GLU A 44 3.72 11.18 12.14
N LEU A 45 4.91 11.07 11.55
CA LEU A 45 5.61 9.80 11.44
C LEU A 45 7.12 9.92 11.57
N VAL A 46 7.77 8.82 11.92
CA VAL A 46 9.21 8.62 11.77
C VAL A 46 9.45 7.33 10.99
N GLY A 47 10.34 7.36 10.00
CA GLY A 47 10.58 6.24 9.12
C GLY A 47 12.02 6.14 8.63
N MET A 48 12.35 4.95 8.15
CA MET A 48 13.61 4.63 7.48
C MET A 48 13.33 3.71 6.31
N TRP A 49 14.20 3.78 5.31
CA TRP A 49 14.06 3.01 4.08
C TRP A 49 15.44 2.69 3.52
N GLY A 50 15.50 1.71 2.62
CA GLY A 50 16.73 1.34 1.93
C GLY A 50 16.52 0.23 0.92
N ASN A 51 17.55 0.02 0.10
CA ASN A 51 17.69 -1.16 -0.73
C ASN A 51 18.59 -2.17 0.00
N LEU A 52 18.01 -3.28 0.44
CA LEU A 52 18.68 -4.24 1.31
C LEU A 52 19.09 -5.53 0.58
N ASN A 53 18.36 -5.95 -0.45
CA ASN A 53 18.55 -7.24 -1.13
C ASN A 53 18.42 -7.20 -2.67
N HIS A 54 18.13 -6.05 -3.30
CA HIS A 54 18.03 -5.93 -4.76
C HIS A 54 19.15 -5.03 -5.31
N PRO A 55 20.42 -5.47 -5.33
CA PRO A 55 21.57 -4.62 -5.68
C PRO A 55 21.59 -4.12 -7.14
N TYR A 56 20.67 -4.61 -7.98
CA TYR A 56 20.50 -4.26 -9.39
C TYR A 56 19.42 -3.18 -9.62
N ILE A 57 18.78 -2.65 -8.56
CA ILE A 57 17.86 -1.51 -8.65
C ILE A 57 18.41 -0.30 -7.88
N GLU A 58 18.01 0.90 -8.26
CA GLU A 58 18.40 2.16 -7.61
C GLU A 58 17.51 2.51 -6.41
N VAL A 59 16.25 2.10 -6.49
CA VAL A 59 15.17 2.44 -5.54
C VAL A 59 15.19 1.59 -4.28
N GLU A 60 14.38 1.95 -3.29
CA GLU A 60 14.27 1.21 -2.04
C GLU A 60 13.46 -0.09 -2.19
N ASP A 61 13.92 -1.16 -1.56
CA ASP A 61 13.17 -2.43 -1.53
C ASP A 61 12.52 -2.71 -0.18
N THR A 62 12.83 -1.90 0.83
CA THR A 62 12.39 -2.07 2.21
C THR A 62 12.20 -0.71 2.88
N ALA A 63 11.08 -0.55 3.58
CA ALA A 63 10.82 0.61 4.43
C ALA A 63 10.09 0.22 5.71
N VAL A 64 10.39 0.92 6.79
CA VAL A 64 9.68 0.83 8.07
C VAL A 64 9.35 2.22 8.60
N ALA A 65 8.19 2.36 9.21
CA ALA A 65 7.78 3.60 9.85
C ALA A 65 6.89 3.36 11.07
N SER A 66 6.93 4.29 12.01
CA SER A 66 5.96 4.41 13.10
C SER A 66 5.23 5.75 12.93
N LEU A 67 3.91 5.75 13.06
CA LEU A 67 3.08 6.93 12.84
C LEU A 67 2.00 7.11 13.90
N ARG A 68 1.53 8.35 14.03
CA ARG A 68 0.35 8.73 14.81
C ARG A 68 -0.69 9.31 13.86
N PHE A 69 -1.93 8.91 14.03
CA PHE A 69 -3.09 9.47 13.33
C PHE A 69 -3.67 10.66 14.11
N LYS A 70 -4.37 11.57 13.43
CA LYS A 70 -5.02 12.73 14.07
C LYS A 70 -6.08 12.33 15.10
N ASN A 71 -6.63 11.11 15.00
CA ASN A 71 -7.56 10.54 15.98
C ASN A 71 -6.84 9.97 17.24
N GLY A 72 -5.51 10.06 17.32
CA GLY A 72 -4.70 9.58 18.44
C GLY A 72 -4.26 8.12 18.34
N ALA A 73 -4.72 7.37 17.34
CA ALA A 73 -4.26 6.01 17.10
C ALA A 73 -2.77 5.99 16.69
N MET A 74 -2.09 4.89 16.99
CA MET A 74 -0.72 4.65 16.57
C MET A 74 -0.67 3.52 15.55
N GLY A 75 0.20 3.67 14.55
CA GLY A 75 0.41 2.70 13.49
C GLY A 75 1.88 2.38 13.31
N HIS A 76 2.14 1.26 12.63
CA HIS A 76 3.45 0.95 12.09
C HIS A 76 3.28 0.43 10.66
N ILE A 77 4.28 0.71 9.84
CA ILE A 77 4.39 0.25 8.46
C ILE A 77 5.66 -0.58 8.38
N LEU A 78 5.56 -1.77 7.81
CA LEU A 78 6.68 -2.58 7.37
C LEU A 78 6.34 -3.07 5.97
N VAL A 79 7.10 -2.61 4.99
CA VAL A 79 6.93 -3.00 3.59
C VAL A 79 8.28 -3.47 3.07
N SER A 80 8.30 -4.61 2.37
CA SER A 80 9.55 -5.12 1.83
C SER A 80 9.32 -6.08 0.67
N ASN A 81 10.06 -5.87 -0.41
CA ASN A 81 10.23 -6.85 -1.48
C ASN A 81 11.25 -7.94 -1.11
N SER A 82 11.95 -7.82 0.02
CA SER A 82 13.07 -8.69 0.43
C SER A 82 12.65 -10.01 1.09
N PHE A 83 11.36 -10.37 1.05
CA PHE A 83 10.86 -11.67 1.50
C PHE A 83 10.83 -12.69 0.36
N ASN A 84 11.59 -13.79 0.46
CA ASN A 84 11.60 -14.91 -0.50
C ASN A 84 11.31 -16.25 0.20
N PRO A 85 10.25 -17.00 -0.15
CA PRO A 85 9.24 -16.67 -1.17
C PRO A 85 8.46 -15.40 -0.85
N ALA A 86 7.90 -14.76 -1.89
CA ALA A 86 6.97 -13.66 -1.69
C ALA A 86 5.81 -14.12 -0.81
N LEU A 87 5.39 -13.24 0.11
CA LEU A 87 4.23 -13.46 0.96
C LEU A 87 3.10 -12.53 0.49
N PHE A 88 2.21 -12.20 1.41
CA PHE A 88 1.02 -11.42 1.18
C PHE A 88 1.13 -9.99 1.71
N GLY A 89 0.41 -9.07 1.08
CA GLY A 89 0.11 -7.75 1.64
C GLY A 89 -0.97 -7.83 2.70
N LYS A 90 -0.85 -7.00 3.75
CA LYS A 90 -1.78 -7.03 4.88
C LYS A 90 -1.93 -5.69 5.55
N VAL A 91 -3.16 -5.39 5.96
CA VAL A 91 -3.51 -4.27 6.84
C VAL A 91 -4.38 -4.80 7.98
N SER A 92 -4.13 -4.36 9.22
CA SER A 92 -4.95 -4.77 10.35
C SER A 92 -5.14 -3.64 11.35
N VAL A 93 -6.32 -3.59 11.96
CA VAL A 93 -6.73 -2.59 12.94
C VAL A 93 -7.04 -3.29 14.26
N LEU A 94 -6.57 -2.68 15.36
CA LEU A 94 -6.92 -3.08 16.72
C LEU A 94 -7.85 -2.02 17.32
N GLY A 95 -9.05 -2.43 17.69
CA GLY A 95 -10.06 -1.56 18.30
C GLY A 95 -9.93 -1.44 19.82
N HIS A 96 -10.66 -0.49 20.40
CA HIS A 96 -10.67 -0.23 21.86
C HIS A 96 -11.19 -1.42 22.70
N THR A 97 -11.93 -2.34 22.10
CA THR A 97 -12.40 -3.58 22.74
C THR A 97 -11.29 -4.64 22.85
N GLY A 98 -10.11 -4.37 22.30
CA GLY A 98 -9.05 -5.38 22.10
C GLY A 98 -9.27 -6.27 20.89
N ALA A 99 -10.36 -6.07 20.14
CA ALA A 99 -10.64 -6.81 18.92
C ALA A 99 -9.69 -6.42 17.79
N LYS A 100 -9.21 -7.41 17.05
CA LYS A 100 -8.40 -7.24 15.85
C LYS A 100 -9.18 -7.69 14.63
N VAL A 101 -9.21 -6.82 13.63
CA VAL A 101 -9.67 -7.14 12.28
C VAL A 101 -8.52 -6.91 11.31
N GLY A 102 -8.43 -7.71 10.26
CA GLY A 102 -7.39 -7.55 9.27
C GLY A 102 -7.75 -8.20 7.96
N VAL A 103 -7.17 -7.65 6.91
CA VAL A 103 -7.31 -8.12 5.54
C VAL A 103 -5.94 -8.46 5.00
N GLN A 104 -5.87 -9.62 4.35
CA GLN A 104 -4.81 -10.02 3.44
C GLN A 104 -5.30 -9.69 2.03
N THR A 105 -4.67 -8.74 1.35
CA THR A 105 -5.17 -8.19 0.08
C THR A 105 -4.79 -9.02 -1.15
N ASP A 106 -3.65 -9.69 -1.07
CA ASP A 106 -2.99 -10.37 -2.16
C ASP A 106 -2.15 -11.48 -1.55
N GLY A 107 -2.29 -12.71 -2.04
CA GLY A 107 -1.55 -13.88 -1.56
C GLY A 107 -0.93 -14.69 -2.71
N GLY A 108 0.14 -15.41 -2.40
CA GLY A 108 0.85 -16.27 -3.36
C GLY A 108 1.78 -15.48 -4.28
N GLN A 109 1.70 -15.71 -5.60
CA GLN A 109 2.48 -14.92 -6.55
C GLN A 109 1.88 -13.52 -6.65
N MET A 110 2.67 -12.51 -6.30
CA MET A 110 2.30 -11.11 -6.46
C MET A 110 1.89 -10.83 -7.91
N PHE A 111 0.69 -10.31 -8.12
CA PHE A 111 0.18 -9.90 -9.44
C PHE A 111 1.21 -9.04 -10.17
N ILE A 112 1.43 -9.35 -11.44
CA ILE A 112 2.22 -8.53 -12.36
C ILE A 112 1.32 -8.28 -13.55
N PRO A 113 0.87 -7.03 -13.80
CA PRO A 113 0.03 -6.71 -14.95
C PRO A 113 0.62 -7.31 -16.23
N GLY A 114 -0.15 -8.18 -16.90
CA GLY A 114 0.24 -8.84 -18.14
C GLY A 114 1.22 -10.01 -18.02
N MET A 115 1.72 -10.36 -16.84
CA MET A 115 2.70 -11.46 -16.66
C MET A 115 2.26 -12.52 -15.65
N ALA A 116 1.53 -12.17 -14.59
CA ALA A 116 1.09 -13.11 -13.57
C ALA A 116 -0.32 -12.77 -13.05
N ALA A 117 -1.18 -13.79 -12.97
CA ALA A 117 -2.53 -13.67 -12.41
C ALA A 117 -2.49 -13.72 -10.87
N ILE A 118 -3.51 -13.15 -10.23
CA ILE A 118 -3.71 -13.30 -8.79
C ILE A 118 -4.05 -14.77 -8.51
N SER A 119 -3.21 -15.45 -7.74
CA SER A 119 -3.38 -16.88 -7.46
C SER A 119 -4.25 -17.18 -6.24
N GLU A 120 -4.37 -16.24 -5.30
CA GLU A 120 -5.07 -16.44 -4.03
C GLU A 120 -6.09 -15.33 -3.77
N PRO A 121 -7.24 -15.65 -3.16
CA PRO A 121 -8.25 -14.65 -2.85
C PRO A 121 -7.75 -13.67 -1.77
N PRO A 122 -8.20 -12.39 -1.82
CA PRO A 122 -8.14 -11.53 -0.65
C PRO A 122 -9.04 -12.12 0.44
N LEU A 123 -8.58 -12.09 1.69
CA LEU A 123 -9.29 -12.72 2.82
C LEU A 123 -9.15 -11.89 4.08
N ASN A 124 -10.16 -11.94 4.93
CA ASN A 124 -9.98 -11.53 6.32
C ASN A 124 -9.02 -12.50 7.03
N ASP A 125 -7.90 -11.99 7.53
CA ASP A 125 -6.86 -12.79 8.18
C ASP A 125 -7.05 -12.83 9.71
N TYR A 126 -7.61 -11.77 10.28
CA TYR A 126 -8.12 -11.71 11.64
C TYR A 126 -9.57 -11.23 11.68
N TRP A 127 -10.35 -11.86 12.57
CA TRP A 127 -11.65 -11.36 12.98
C TRP A 127 -11.92 -11.81 14.42
N THR A 128 -11.64 -10.93 15.39
CA THR A 128 -11.82 -11.23 16.81
C THR A 128 -12.81 -10.28 17.46
N VAL A 129 -13.80 -9.84 16.70
CA VAL A 129 -14.89 -8.98 17.20
C VAL A 129 -15.73 -9.80 18.20
N PRO A 130 -15.94 -9.31 19.44
CA PRO A 130 -16.68 -10.03 20.47
C PRO A 130 -18.08 -10.46 20.02
N GLY A 131 -18.36 -11.75 20.04
CA GLY A 131 -19.63 -12.33 19.62
C GLY A 131 -19.69 -12.72 18.13
N GLU A 132 -18.68 -12.38 17.34
CA GLU A 132 -18.61 -12.62 15.91
C GLU A 132 -17.37 -13.45 15.52
N GLU A 133 -16.56 -13.91 16.46
CA GLU A 133 -15.28 -14.59 16.20
C GLU A 133 -15.46 -15.85 15.33
N HIS A 134 -16.63 -16.50 15.48
CA HIS A 134 -17.02 -17.67 14.71
C HIS A 134 -17.29 -17.38 13.22
N LEU A 135 -17.49 -16.12 12.83
CA LEU A 135 -17.79 -15.72 11.45
C LEU A 135 -16.58 -15.71 10.53
N LEU A 136 -15.34 -15.72 11.06
CA LEU A 136 -14.12 -15.67 10.24
C LEU A 136 -14.08 -16.78 9.18
N GLY A 137 -14.47 -18.00 9.57
CA GLY A 137 -14.51 -19.14 8.66
C GLY A 137 -15.54 -18.96 7.55
N GLN A 138 -16.69 -18.35 7.88
CA GLN A 138 -17.74 -18.04 6.91
C GLN A 138 -17.28 -16.97 5.92
N PHE A 139 -16.75 -15.83 6.39
CA PHE A 139 -16.26 -14.76 5.51
C PHE A 139 -15.20 -15.27 4.53
N ARG A 140 -14.23 -16.05 5.01
CA ARG A 140 -13.22 -16.65 4.13
C ARG A 140 -13.82 -17.57 3.07
N ALA A 141 -14.84 -18.35 3.44
CA ALA A 141 -15.50 -19.24 2.51
C ALA A 141 -16.26 -18.46 1.42
N GLU A 142 -16.99 -17.41 1.81
CA GLU A 142 -17.73 -16.52 0.92
C GLU A 142 -16.79 -15.77 -0.04
N ASP A 143 -15.71 -15.17 0.47
CA ASP A 143 -14.71 -14.47 -0.33
C ASP A 143 -14.01 -15.41 -1.32
N THR A 144 -13.64 -16.61 -0.87
CA THR A 144 -13.04 -17.65 -1.73
C THR A 144 -14.01 -18.10 -2.82
N GLN A 145 -15.29 -18.28 -2.50
CA GLN A 145 -16.31 -18.66 -3.47
C GLN A 145 -16.52 -17.55 -4.50
N ARG A 146 -16.62 -16.29 -4.04
CA ARG A 146 -16.75 -15.12 -4.91
C ARG A 146 -15.56 -15.01 -5.86
N PHE A 147 -14.34 -15.07 -5.33
CA PHE A 147 -13.11 -14.99 -6.11
C PHE A 147 -13.06 -16.02 -7.25
N LYS A 148 -13.50 -17.26 -6.99
CA LYS A 148 -13.58 -18.33 -8.02
C LYS A 148 -14.67 -18.12 -9.06
N SER A 149 -15.67 -17.30 -8.77
CA SER A 149 -16.82 -17.06 -9.65
C SER A 149 -16.64 -15.89 -10.61
N ILE A 150 -15.60 -15.08 -10.41
CA ILE A 150 -15.30 -13.90 -11.21
C ILE A 150 -13.88 -14.00 -11.78
N LYS A 151 -13.58 -13.15 -12.75
CA LYS A 151 -12.20 -12.80 -13.07
C LYS A 151 -11.82 -11.56 -12.24
N PRO A 152 -11.11 -11.70 -11.12
CA PRO A 152 -10.95 -10.62 -10.15
C PRO A 152 -10.25 -9.40 -10.76
N GLU A 153 -9.24 -9.61 -11.61
CA GLU A 153 -8.50 -8.56 -12.31
C GLU A 153 -9.34 -7.81 -13.35
N GLU A 154 -10.40 -8.40 -13.91
CA GLU A 154 -11.31 -7.68 -14.81
C GLU A 154 -12.45 -7.04 -13.99
N HIS A 155 -13.02 -7.80 -13.05
CA HIS A 155 -14.22 -7.40 -12.31
C HIS A 155 -14.01 -6.17 -11.44
N TYR A 156 -12.96 -6.13 -10.61
CA TYR A 156 -12.77 -5.01 -9.68
C TYR A 156 -12.32 -3.73 -10.39
N HIS A 157 -11.51 -3.84 -11.45
CA HIS A 157 -11.21 -2.69 -12.30
C HIS A 157 -12.45 -2.17 -13.04
N GLN A 158 -13.31 -3.07 -13.53
CA GLN A 158 -14.57 -2.66 -14.17
C GLN A 158 -15.44 -1.85 -13.20
N LEU A 159 -15.57 -2.27 -11.94
CA LEU A 159 -16.35 -1.52 -10.94
C LEU A 159 -15.78 -0.10 -10.70
N GLN A 160 -14.47 0.05 -10.64
CA GLN A 160 -13.82 1.35 -10.47
C GLN A 160 -14.03 2.25 -11.71
N ILE A 161 -13.90 1.67 -12.91
CA ILE A 161 -14.12 2.39 -14.18
C ILE A 161 -15.58 2.79 -14.32
N ASP A 162 -16.52 1.91 -13.98
CA ASP A 162 -17.96 2.18 -14.01
C ASP A 162 -18.33 3.32 -13.05
N ASP A 163 -17.80 3.29 -11.82
CA ASP A 163 -18.01 4.38 -10.85
C ASP A 163 -17.48 5.71 -11.38
N PHE A 164 -16.29 5.73 -11.97
CA PHE A 164 -15.70 6.94 -12.53
C PHE A 164 -16.52 7.50 -13.71
N ILE A 165 -16.97 6.62 -14.62
CA ILE A 165 -17.83 7.01 -15.75
C ILE A 165 -19.17 7.55 -15.23
N ASP A 166 -19.79 6.85 -14.29
CA ASP A 166 -21.07 7.25 -13.69
C ASP A 166 -20.95 8.57 -12.92
N ALA A 167 -19.81 8.81 -12.26
CA ALA A 167 -19.51 10.09 -11.60
C ALA A 167 -19.50 11.26 -12.58
N ILE A 168 -18.87 11.08 -13.75
CA ILE A 168 -18.84 12.09 -14.82
C ILE A 168 -20.25 12.32 -15.40
N ILE A 169 -20.98 11.25 -15.69
CA ILE A 169 -22.31 11.34 -16.33
C ILE A 169 -23.32 12.05 -15.42
N ASN A 170 -23.28 11.77 -14.11
CA ASN A 170 -24.27 12.25 -13.16
C ASN A 170 -23.81 13.45 -12.32
N ASP A 171 -22.64 14.04 -12.62
CA ASP A 171 -22.06 15.17 -11.87
C ASP A 171 -22.02 14.91 -10.35
N ARG A 172 -21.52 13.72 -9.97
CA ARG A 172 -21.30 13.33 -8.57
C ARG A 172 -19.82 13.09 -8.30
N GLU A 173 -19.48 13.08 -7.02
CA GLU A 173 -18.16 12.66 -6.59
C GLU A 173 -17.99 11.14 -6.83
N PRO A 174 -16.84 10.68 -7.38
CA PRO A 174 -16.52 9.26 -7.44
C PRO A 174 -16.31 8.70 -6.02
N CYS A 175 -16.41 7.38 -5.89
CA CYS A 175 -16.18 6.69 -4.61
C CYS A 175 -14.75 6.87 -4.09
N THR A 176 -13.79 7.18 -4.97
CA THR A 176 -12.42 7.50 -4.62
C THR A 176 -11.97 8.75 -5.36
N THR A 177 -11.53 9.75 -4.62
CA THR A 177 -11.17 11.06 -5.15
C THR A 177 -9.68 11.17 -5.45
N GLY A 178 -9.30 12.13 -6.30
CA GLY A 178 -7.88 12.45 -6.51
C GLY A 178 -7.18 12.97 -5.24
N LEU A 179 -7.94 13.53 -4.28
CA LEU A 179 -7.41 13.96 -3.00
C LEU A 179 -7.01 12.75 -2.12
N GLU A 180 -7.81 11.69 -2.11
CA GLU A 180 -7.47 10.45 -1.41
C GLU A 180 -6.22 9.80 -2.03
N GLY A 181 -6.13 9.73 -3.36
CA GLY A 181 -4.92 9.26 -4.04
C GLY A 181 -3.67 10.07 -3.68
N ARG A 182 -3.81 11.39 -3.50
CA ARG A 182 -2.72 12.26 -3.02
C ARG A 182 -2.29 11.92 -1.59
N ASN A 183 -3.18 11.48 -0.71
CA ASN A 183 -2.84 11.18 0.69
C ASN A 183 -1.83 10.03 0.78
N ALA A 184 -1.96 9.00 -0.06
CA ALA A 184 -0.97 7.92 -0.15
C ALA A 184 0.40 8.45 -0.60
N VAL A 185 0.42 9.38 -1.56
CA VAL A 185 1.64 10.08 -2.02
C VAL A 185 2.28 10.87 -0.88
N GLU A 186 1.50 11.65 -0.15
CA GLU A 186 1.98 12.42 0.99
C GLU A 186 2.57 11.52 2.08
N LEU A 187 1.95 10.37 2.34
CA LEU A 187 2.41 9.39 3.33
C LEU A 187 3.79 8.82 2.99
N PHE A 188 3.99 8.28 1.78
CA PHE A 188 5.30 7.73 1.44
C PHE A 188 6.37 8.83 1.28
N THR A 189 5.99 10.03 0.82
CA THR A 189 6.92 11.18 0.78
C THR A 189 7.42 11.52 2.17
N ALA A 190 6.55 11.50 3.18
CA ALA A 190 6.95 11.72 4.57
C ALA A 190 7.93 10.65 5.08
N ILE A 191 7.79 9.38 4.65
CA ILE A 191 8.75 8.32 4.99
C ILE A 191 10.11 8.60 4.36
N TYR A 192 10.15 9.02 3.09
CA TYR A 192 11.40 9.40 2.42
C TYR A 192 12.10 10.56 3.15
N ARG A 193 11.35 11.65 3.40
CA ARG A 193 11.86 12.83 4.12
C ARG A 193 12.30 12.51 5.54
N SER A 194 11.62 11.60 6.24
CA SER A 194 12.03 11.17 7.59
C SER A 194 13.39 10.46 7.55
N GLY A 195 13.60 9.59 6.56
CA GLY A 195 14.89 8.92 6.33
C GLY A 195 16.00 9.91 6.01
N ARG A 196 15.73 10.92 5.16
CA ARG A 196 16.67 12.00 4.80
C ARG A 196 17.03 12.87 6.02
N ASP A 197 16.02 13.42 6.68
CA ASP A 197 16.18 14.42 7.74
C ASP A 197 16.54 13.80 9.10
N LYS A 198 16.38 12.48 9.23
CA LYS A 198 16.58 11.72 10.48
C LYS A 198 15.75 12.26 11.64
N LYS A 199 14.51 12.67 11.36
CA LYS A 199 13.58 13.25 12.35
C LYS A 199 12.14 12.85 12.03
N ALA A 200 11.25 13.10 12.99
CA ALA A 200 9.81 12.98 12.77
C ALA A 200 9.31 14.05 11.78
N ILE A 201 8.42 13.65 10.88
CA ILE A 201 7.79 14.51 9.88
C ILE A 201 6.33 14.72 10.28
N GLN A 202 5.91 15.98 10.27
CA GLN A 202 4.57 16.42 10.65
C GLN A 202 3.70 16.63 9.41
N PHE A 203 2.42 16.30 9.50
CA PHE A 203 1.42 16.48 8.45
C PHE A 203 0.58 17.75 8.67
N PRO A 204 0.03 18.36 7.61
CA PRO A 204 0.28 18.04 6.19
C PRO A 204 1.69 18.47 5.76
N LEU A 205 2.23 17.80 4.73
CA LEU A 205 3.51 18.16 4.16
C LEU A 205 3.43 19.50 3.45
N LYS A 206 4.49 20.29 3.61
CA LYS A 206 4.71 21.47 2.78
C LYS A 206 5.49 21.06 1.53
N PRO A 207 5.11 21.53 0.33
CA PRO A 207 5.92 21.36 -0.86
C PRO A 207 7.33 21.91 -0.63
N GLU A 208 8.35 21.17 -1.07
CA GLU A 208 9.74 21.63 -1.10
C GLU A 208 10.03 22.00 -2.56
N THR A 209 10.18 23.29 -2.85
CA THR A 209 10.40 23.82 -4.21
C THR A 209 11.86 24.17 -4.49
N ASP A 210 12.69 24.16 -3.45
CA ASP A 210 14.04 24.71 -3.48
C ASP A 210 15.11 23.60 -3.38
N CYS A 211 14.71 22.33 -3.51
CA CYS A 211 15.60 21.18 -3.53
C CYS A 211 15.22 20.17 -4.63
N ASP A 212 16.21 19.73 -5.39
CA ASP A 212 16.07 18.73 -6.46
C ASP A 212 16.52 17.33 -5.97
N ASP A 213 16.51 17.10 -4.65
CA ASP A 213 16.91 15.83 -4.03
C ASP A 213 15.79 14.77 -4.05
N PHE A 214 14.66 15.09 -4.70
CA PHE A 214 13.50 14.23 -4.84
C PHE A 214 13.01 13.73 -3.47
N ASP A 215 12.77 14.65 -2.52
CA ASP A 215 12.35 14.33 -1.14
C ASP A 215 13.35 13.45 -0.38
N GLY A 216 14.64 13.53 -0.75
CA GLY A 216 15.74 12.75 -0.18
C GLY A 216 15.99 11.40 -0.83
N ARG A 217 15.31 11.08 -1.92
CA ARG A 217 15.54 9.86 -2.71
C ARG A 217 16.84 9.93 -3.51
N LEU A 218 17.23 11.12 -3.95
CA LEU A 218 18.51 11.35 -4.64
C LEU A 218 19.55 11.88 -3.65
N LYS A 219 20.79 11.41 -3.81
CA LYS A 219 21.93 12.05 -3.13
C LYS A 219 22.23 13.36 -3.88
N GLY A 220 22.08 14.49 -3.19
CA GLY A 220 22.60 15.78 -3.66
C GLY A 220 24.11 15.81 -3.75
#